data_AF-A0AAV7BHS4-F1
#
_entry.id   AF-A0AAV7BHS4-F1
#
_cell.length_a   1.000
_cell.length_b   1.000
_cell.length_c   1.000
_cell.angle_alpha   90.00
_cell.angle_beta   90.00
_cell.angle_gamma   90.00
#
_symmetry.space_group_name_H-M   'P 1'
#
loop_
_entity.id
_entity.type
_entity.pdbx_description
1 polymer ?
#
loop_
_entity_poly.entity_id
_entity_poly.type
_entity_poly.pdbx_seq_one_letter_code
_entity_poly.pdbx_strand_id
1 'polypeptide(L)'
;MYDLYNLTNKWLQPEALSTDQIVDRVVSDRFIRALPVRMQRGLGYTNPKSIDDLVSAVERFTATEEYLQDVRNPGNKRKPSSDATTGEETSNGVIRQCNSYRLPFSFSMLDP
;
A
#
# COMPACT_ATOMS: atom_id res chain seq x y z
N MET A 1 -31.82 16.08 13.10
CA MET A 1 -30.72 15.35 13.79
C MET A 1 -30.25 14.24 12.88
N TYR A 2 -28.94 14.06 12.72
CA TYR A 2 -28.41 12.92 11.95
C TYR A 2 -28.23 11.75 12.91
N ASP A 3 -29.09 10.73 12.79
CA ASP A 3 -28.92 9.49 13.55
C ASP A 3 -27.72 8.71 13.01
N LEU A 4 -26.92 8.14 13.92
CA LEU A 4 -25.74 7.33 13.57
C LEU A 4 -26.10 6.23 12.56
N TYR A 5 -27.26 5.60 12.74
CA TYR A 5 -27.80 4.60 11.83
C TYR A 5 -27.90 5.10 10.39
N ASN A 6 -28.48 6.29 10.18
CA ASN A 6 -28.66 6.87 8.85
C ASN A 6 -27.32 7.26 8.21
N LEU A 7 -26.35 7.69 9.02
CA LEU A 7 -25.01 8.01 8.53
C LEU A 7 -24.25 6.73 8.14
N THR A 8 -24.31 5.70 8.98
CA THR A 8 -23.69 4.40 8.72
C THR A 8 -24.29 3.74 7.49
N ASN A 9 -25.61 3.78 7.30
CA ASN A 9 -26.25 3.23 6.10
C ASN A 9 -25.84 3.99 4.84
N LYS A 10 -25.72 5.32 4.89
CA LYS A 10 -25.23 6.11 3.75
C LYS A 10 -23.76 5.83 3.42
N TRP A 11 -22.95 5.54 4.44
CA TRP A 11 -21.53 5.24 4.25
C TRP A 11 -21.28 3.81 3.78
N LEU A 12 -21.94 2.81 4.37
CA LEU A 12 -21.77 1.40 4.02
C LEU A 12 -22.60 0.98 2.81
N GLN A 13 -23.74 1.63 2.57
CA GLN A 13 -24.67 1.31 1.48
C GLN A 13 -24.97 -0.19 1.38
N PRO A 14 -25.46 -0.83 2.47
CA PRO A 14 -25.63 -2.28 2.55
C PRO A 14 -26.61 -2.84 1.50
N GLU A 15 -27.48 -2.01 0.95
CA GLU A 15 -28.42 -2.39 -0.12
C GLU A 15 -27.76 -2.50 -1.50
N ALA A 16 -26.58 -1.88 -1.68
CA ALA A 16 -25.89 -1.77 -2.97
C ALA A 16 -24.56 -2.56 -3.03
N LEU A 17 -23.92 -2.81 -1.88
CA LEU A 17 -22.63 -3.49 -1.79
C LEU A 17 -22.79 -4.93 -1.27
N SER A 18 -21.92 -5.83 -1.75
CA SER A 18 -21.83 -7.16 -1.17
C SER A 18 -21.20 -7.13 0.23
N THR A 19 -21.41 -8.18 1.02
CA THR A 19 -20.82 -8.31 2.36
C THR A 19 -19.31 -8.14 2.34
N ASP A 20 -18.62 -8.73 1.36
CA ASP A 20 -17.17 -8.61 1.20
C ASP A 20 -16.74 -7.16 0.96
N GLN A 21 -17.46 -6.43 0.10
CA GLN A 21 -17.17 -5.03 -0.19
C GLN A 21 -17.41 -4.11 1.03
N ILE A 22 -18.41 -4.43 1.85
CA ILE A 22 -18.67 -3.72 3.10
C ILE A 22 -17.50 -3.93 4.07
N VAL A 23 -17.03 -5.18 4.21
CA VAL A 23 -15.86 -5.51 5.03
C VAL A 23 -14.63 -4.78 4.52
N ASP A 24 -14.35 -4.83 3.22
CA ASP A 24 -13.22 -4.15 2.60
C ASP A 24 -13.23 -2.64 2.87
N ARG A 25 -14.41 -2.00 2.78
CA ARG A 25 -14.57 -0.57 3.08
C ARG A 25 -14.26 -0.25 4.54
N VAL A 26 -14.75 -1.07 5.48
CA VAL A 26 -14.49 -0.89 6.92
C VAL A 26 -13.01 -1.12 7.25
N VAL A 27 -12.43 -2.19 6.70
CA VAL A 27 -11.00 -2.52 6.89
C VAL A 27 -10.12 -1.42 6.33
N SER A 28 -10.45 -0.89 5.14
CA SER A 28 -9.70 0.21 4.51
C SER A 28 -9.73 1.48 5.34
N ASP A 29 -10.91 1.91 5.83
CA ASP A 29 -11.02 3.09 6.69
C ASP A 29 -10.23 2.92 7.99
N ARG A 30 -10.33 1.74 8.64
CA ARG A 30 -9.58 1.45 9.86
C ARG A 30 -8.07 1.45 9.62
N PHE A 31 -7.63 0.83 8.52
CA PHE A 31 -6.23 0.76 8.15
C PHE A 31 -5.67 2.17 7.92
N ILE A 32 -6.34 3.00 7.11
CA ILE A 32 -5.90 4.37 6.85
C ILE A 32 -5.77 5.16 8.16
N ARG A 33 -6.73 5.07 9.09
CA ARG A 33 -6.67 5.75 10.38
C ARG A 33 -5.52 5.27 11.30
N ALA A 34 -5.05 4.04 11.11
CA ALA A 34 -3.94 3.48 11.89
C ALA A 34 -2.56 3.91 11.36
N LEU A 35 -2.47 4.45 10.14
CA LEU A 35 -1.20 4.83 9.54
C LEU A 35 -0.62 6.13 10.11
N PRO A 36 0.68 6.40 9.94
CA PRO A 36 1.25 7.71 10.29
C PRO A 36 0.64 8.85 9.48
N VAL A 37 0.41 10.02 10.10
CA VAL A 37 -0.30 11.19 9.53
C VAL A 37 0.17 11.59 8.12
N ARG A 38 1.47 11.46 7.85
CA ARG A 38 2.06 11.71 6.52
C ARG A 38 1.45 10.80 5.43
N MET A 39 1.33 9.52 5.72
CA MET A 39 0.81 8.51 4.80
C MET A 39 -0.71 8.58 4.73
N GLN A 40 -1.39 8.89 5.85
CA GLN A 40 -2.83 9.14 5.87
C GLN A 40 -3.24 10.24 4.88
N ARG A 41 -2.47 11.34 4.82
CA ARG A 41 -2.74 12.43 3.87
C ARG A 41 -2.62 11.94 2.43
N GLY A 42 -1.60 11.15 2.09
CA GLY A 42 -1.43 10.60 0.75
C GLY A 42 -2.59 9.68 0.33
N LEU A 43 -3.00 8.77 1.22
CA LEU A 43 -4.05 7.78 0.95
C LEU A 43 -5.47 8.37 1.04
N GLY A 44 -5.66 9.43 1.81
CA GLY A 44 -6.93 10.15 1.90
C GLY A 44 -7.37 10.73 0.55
N TYR A 45 -6.42 11.10 -0.33
CA TYR A 45 -6.73 11.57 -1.68
C TYR A 45 -7.07 10.43 -2.65
N THR A 46 -6.54 9.22 -2.44
CA THR A 46 -6.79 8.09 -3.34
C THR A 46 -8.13 7.41 -3.07
N ASN A 47 -8.67 7.53 -1.84
CA ASN A 47 -9.95 6.96 -1.39
C ASN A 47 -10.18 5.52 -1.93
N PRO A 48 -9.36 4.56 -1.50
CA PRO A 48 -9.37 3.22 -2.06
C PRO A 48 -10.70 2.51 -1.78
N LYS A 49 -11.26 1.88 -2.80
CA LYS A 49 -12.56 1.18 -2.73
C LYS A 49 -12.44 -0.33 -2.56
N SER A 50 -11.23 -0.87 -2.72
CA SER A 50 -10.88 -2.27 -2.57
C SER A 50 -9.55 -2.36 -1.81
N ILE A 51 -9.31 -3.50 -1.15
CA ILE A 51 -8.04 -3.79 -0.49
C ILE A 51 -6.87 -3.74 -1.47
N ASP A 52 -7.04 -4.22 -2.70
CA ASP A 52 -5.97 -4.19 -3.71
C ASP A 52 -5.54 -2.76 -4.07
N ASP A 53 -6.52 -1.86 -4.14
CA ASP A 53 -6.30 -0.44 -4.43
C ASP A 53 -5.60 0.24 -3.25
N LEU A 54 -5.99 -0.11 -2.01
CA LEU A 54 -5.32 0.35 -0.81
C LEU A 54 -3.85 -0.09 -0.77
N VAL A 55 -3.57 -1.37 -1.02
CA VAL A 55 -2.20 -1.91 -1.04
C VAL A 55 -1.38 -1.21 -2.13
N SER A 56 -1.92 -1.10 -3.35
CA SER A 56 -1.27 -0.41 -4.46
C SER A 56 -0.95 1.05 -4.12
N ALA A 57 -1.84 1.75 -3.42
CA ALA A 57 -1.64 3.14 -3.02
C ALA A 57 -0.54 3.26 -1.95
N VAL A 58 -0.50 2.33 -0.99
CA VAL A 58 0.56 2.27 0.05
C VAL A 58 1.92 1.98 -0.59
N GLU A 59 1.99 1.03 -1.51
CA GLU A 59 3.21 0.69 -2.25
C GLU A 59 3.74 1.88 -3.04
N ARG A 60 2.87 2.58 -3.78
CA ARG A 60 3.26 3.80 -4.49
C ARG A 60 3.78 4.87 -3.54
N PHE A 61 3.08 5.09 -2.43
CA PHE A 61 3.50 6.08 -1.44
C PHE A 61 4.88 5.75 -0.85
N THR A 62 5.11 4.49 -0.47
CA THR A 62 6.41 4.05 0.06
C THR A 62 7.52 4.20 -0.98
N ALA A 63 7.30 3.78 -2.23
CA ALA A 63 8.27 3.96 -3.31
C ALA A 63 8.60 5.44 -3.57
N THR A 64 7.60 6.34 -3.57
CA THR A 64 7.86 7.78 -3.73
C THR A 64 8.70 8.35 -2.60
N GLU A 65 8.49 7.87 -1.38
CA GLU A 65 9.20 8.36 -0.22
C GLU A 65 10.63 7.85 -0.14
N GLU A 66 10.88 6.61 -0.57
CA GLU A 66 12.24 6.09 -0.75
C GLU A 66 13.00 6.89 -1.80
N TYR A 67 12.39 7.18 -2.96
CA TYR A 67 13.00 8.02 -3.98
C TYR A 67 13.34 9.43 -3.47
N LEU A 68 12.42 10.06 -2.73
CA LEU A 68 12.65 11.38 -2.15
C LEU A 68 13.77 11.36 -1.10
N GLN A 69 13.94 10.27 -0.35
CA GLN A 69 15.06 10.11 0.57
C GLN A 69 16.39 9.98 -0.16
N ASP A 70 16.44 9.23 -1.26
CA ASP A 70 17.65 9.08 -2.09
C ASP A 70 18.06 10.41 -2.74
N VAL A 71 17.10 11.19 -3.23
CA VAL A 71 17.36 12.55 -3.77
C VAL A 71 17.84 13.49 -2.66
N ARG A 72 17.27 13.39 -1.47
CA ARG A 72 17.62 14.25 -0.33
C ARG A 72 18.97 13.89 0.30
N ASN A 73 19.45 12.66 0.15
CA ASN A 73 20.73 12.21 0.69
C ASN A 73 21.57 11.44 -0.34
N PRO A 74 22.22 12.15 -1.28
CA PRO A 74 22.94 11.54 -2.41
C PRO A 74 24.20 10.72 -2.02
N GLY A 75 24.57 10.69 -0.73
CA GLY A 75 25.81 10.08 -0.23
C GLY A 75 25.74 8.58 0.10
N ASN A 76 24.56 7.99 0.28
CA ASN A 76 24.40 6.57 0.64
C ASN A 76 24.13 5.72 -0.61
N LYS A 77 25.14 5.53 -1.45
CA LYS A 77 25.05 4.51 -2.51
C LYS A 77 25.00 3.13 -1.85
N ARG A 78 23.83 2.50 -1.85
CA ARG A 78 23.67 1.08 -1.48
C ARG A 78 24.59 0.28 -2.40
N LYS A 79 25.60 -0.39 -1.82
CA LYS A 79 26.42 -1.36 -2.54
C LYS A 79 25.48 -2.43 -3.10
N PRO A 80 25.56 -2.80 -4.39
CA PRO A 80 24.88 -3.99 -4.88
C PRO A 80 25.40 -5.18 -4.08
N SER A 81 24.49 -5.97 -3.49
CA SER A 81 24.87 -7.23 -2.87
C SER A 81 25.44 -8.13 -3.96
N SER A 82 26.76 -8.27 -3.96
CA SER A 82 27.45 -9.27 -4.76
C SER A 82 27.17 -10.63 -4.15
N ASP A 83 26.18 -11.33 -4.68
CA ASP A 83 26.19 -12.78 -4.74
C ASP A 83 25.98 -13.18 -6.21
N ALA A 84 26.96 -13.94 -6.71
CA ALA A 84 27.27 -14.29 -8.10
C ALA A 84 26.11 -14.99 -8.84
N THR A 85 25.98 -14.97 -10.17
CA THR A 85 26.91 -15.62 -11.11
C THR A 85 26.63 -15.24 -12.57
N THR A 86 27.71 -14.99 -13.30
CA THR A 86 27.96 -15.00 -14.74
C THR A 86 27.01 -15.83 -15.61
N GLY A 87 26.58 -15.28 -16.76
CA GLY A 87 26.19 -16.10 -17.91
C GLY A 87 25.19 -15.49 -18.90
N GLU A 88 25.73 -14.88 -19.95
CA GLU A 88 25.23 -14.86 -21.34
C GLU A 88 24.08 -13.91 -21.76
N GLU A 89 24.44 -13.13 -22.80
CA GLU A 89 23.62 -12.22 -23.57
C GLU A 89 22.72 -13.01 -24.54
N THR A 90 21.41 -12.75 -24.53
CA THR A 90 20.65 -12.69 -25.78
C THR A 90 19.58 -11.62 -25.68
N SER A 91 19.63 -10.69 -26.63
CA SER A 91 18.54 -9.88 -27.13
C SER A 91 17.20 -10.61 -27.05
N ASN A 92 16.22 -10.02 -26.38
CA ASN A 92 14.90 -9.69 -26.92
C ASN A 92 14.00 -9.21 -25.76
N GLY A 93 13.28 -8.11 -26.03
CA GLY A 93 12.49 -7.38 -25.05
C GLY A 93 11.44 -8.24 -24.35
N VAL A 94 11.63 -8.41 -23.05
CA VAL A 94 10.57 -8.70 -22.09
C VAL A 94 10.85 -7.78 -20.91
N ILE A 95 9.95 -6.83 -20.67
CA ILE A 95 9.99 -5.99 -19.48
C ILE A 95 10.05 -6.94 -18.29
N ARG A 96 11.15 -6.90 -17.53
CA ARG A 96 11.30 -7.64 -16.30
C ARG A 96 10.17 -7.21 -15.37
N GLN A 97 9.17 -8.06 -15.21
CA GLN A 97 8.19 -7.97 -14.14
C GLN A 97 8.97 -8.16 -12.84
N CYS A 98 9.36 -7.05 -12.19
CA CYS A 98 9.98 -7.08 -10.88
C CYS A 98 8.94 -7.44 -9.82
N ASN A 99 8.65 -8.74 -9.69
CA ASN A 99 8.07 -9.31 -8.49
C ASN A 99 9.15 -9.40 -7.40
N SER A 100 9.41 -8.27 -6.74
CA SER A 100 10.21 -8.27 -5.50
C SER A 100 9.25 -8.27 -4.31
N TYR A 101 8.73 -9.45 -3.98
CA TYR A 101 7.99 -9.67 -2.74
C TYR A 101 8.91 -9.46 -1.54
N ARG A 102 8.87 -8.28 -0.94
CA ARG A 102 9.31 -8.09 0.46
C ARG A 102 8.66 -6.86 1.05
N LEU A 103 7.45 -7.02 1.58
CA LEU A 103 6.87 -6.04 2.50
C LEU A 103 7.70 -6.07 3.80
N PRO A 104 8.24 -4.95 4.29
CA PRO A 104 8.93 -4.87 5.58
C PRO A 104 7.94 -4.70 6.74
N PHE A 105 6.71 -5.19 6.61
CA PHE A 105 5.74 -5.20 7.71
C PHE A 105 5.72 -6.59 8.33
N SER A 106 6.61 -6.79 9.31
CA SER A 106 6.36 -7.78 10.36
C SER A 106 5.11 -7.30 11.12
N PHE A 107 3.96 -7.87 10.79
CA PHE A 107 2.76 -7.75 11.60
C PHE A 107 3.03 -8.54 12.89
N SER A 108 3.63 -7.88 13.89
CA SER A 108 3.69 -8.41 15.25
C SER A 108 2.28 -8.35 15.83
N MET A 109 1.52 -9.39 15.50
CA MET A 109 0.27 -9.77 16.12
C MET A 109 0.50 -9.82 17.63
N LEU A 110 -0.31 -9.08 18.39
CA LEU A 110 -0.35 -9.19 19.84
C LEU A 110 -0.56 -10.67 20.20
N ASP A 111 0.38 -11.23 20.96
CA ASP A 111 0.09 -12.40 21.80
C ASP A 111 -0.76 -11.94 23.01
N PRO A 112 -1.66 -12.81 23.51
CA PRO A 112 -2.77 -12.49 24.41
C PRO A 112 -2.38 -12.00 25.81
#